data_AF-A0A366K927-F1
#
_entry.id   AF-A0A366K927-F1
#
_cell.length_a   1.000
_cell.length_b   1.000
_cell.length_c   1.000
_cell.angle_alpha   90.00
_cell.angle_beta   90.00
_cell.angle_gamma   90.00
#
_symmetry.space_group_name_H-M   'P 1'
#
loop_
_entity.id
_entity.type
_entity.pdbx_description
1 polymer ?
#
loop_
_entity_poly.entity_id
_entity_poly.type
_entity_poly.pdbx_seq_one_letter_code
_entity_poly.pdbx_strand_id
1 'polypeptide(L)' 'MTKAEHVFIQNGIRTEWDDDTITITEEGFPHTATLDNQGNILSSTFGKDGISFLNYYWGKIMPMITDLRNLDRQYANA' A
#
# COMPACT_ATOMS: atom_id res chain seq x y z
N MET A 1 -0.38 21.11 0.08
CA MET A 1 0.69 20.34 0.75
C MET A 1 0.78 19.01 0.03
N THR A 2 1.85 18.76 -0.70
CA THR A 2 2.14 17.45 -1.28
C THR A 2 2.43 16.52 -0.11
N LYS A 3 1.47 15.64 0.20
CA LYS A 3 1.64 14.53 1.16
C LYS A 3 2.90 13.79 0.73
N ALA A 4 3.83 13.51 1.65
CA ALA A 4 5.01 12.74 1.30
C ALA A 4 4.53 11.40 0.74
N GLU A 5 4.71 11.19 -0.56
CA GLU A 5 4.37 9.93 -1.20
C GLU A 5 5.39 8.92 -0.72
N HIS A 6 5.00 8.11 0.26
CA HIS A 6 5.83 7.01 0.67
C HIS A 6 5.70 5.90 -0.36
N VAL A 7 6.81 5.56 -1.01
CA VAL A 7 6.83 4.62 -2.13
C VAL A 7 7.90 3.57 -1.89
N PHE A 8 7.56 2.30 -2.12
CA PHE A 8 8.55 1.25 -2.27
C PHE A 8 8.21 0.38 -3.49
N ILE A 9 9.25 -0.14 -4.16
CA ILE A 9 9.09 -1.04 -5.30
C ILE A 9 9.83 -2.35 -5.01
N GLN A 10 9.12 -3.48 -5.08
CA GLN A 10 9.70 -4.80 -4.90
C GLN A 10 9.05 -5.80 -5.87
N ASN A 11 9.87 -6.55 -6.61
CA ASN A 11 9.43 -7.62 -7.52
C ASN A 11 8.35 -7.16 -8.52
N GLY A 12 8.50 -5.96 -9.08
CA GLY A 12 7.53 -5.40 -10.03
C GLY A 12 6.24 -4.90 -9.39
N ILE A 13 6.13 -4.89 -8.06
CA ILE A 13 5.00 -4.28 -7.35
C ILE A 13 5.46 -2.96 -6.73
N ARG A 14 4.87 -1.87 -7.21
CA ARG A 14 4.94 -0.55 -6.56
C ARG A 14 3.87 -0.50 -5.48
N THR A 15 4.28 -0.08 -4.29
CA THR A 15 3.38 0.20 -3.18
C THR A 15 3.56 1.62 -2.74
N GLU A 16 2.44 2.32 -2.64
CA GLU A 16 2.35 3.70 -2.20
C GLU A 16 1.43 3.73 -0.99
N TRP A 17 1.74 4.55 0.01
CA TRP A 17 0.86 4.68 1.17
C TRP A 17 0.88 6.07 1.72
N ASP A 18 -0.25 6.40 2.35
CA ASP A 18 -0.42 7.61 3.12
C ASP A 18 -0.90 7.26 4.53
N ASP A 19 -1.59 8.14 5.26
CA ASP A 19 -2.09 7.80 6.59
C ASP A 19 -3.26 6.79 6.59
N ASP A 20 -4.05 6.76 5.51
CA ASP A 20 -5.37 6.13 5.50
C ASP A 20 -5.44 4.93 4.54
N THR A 21 -4.61 4.96 3.51
CA THR A 21 -4.72 4.07 2.36
C THR A 21 -3.37 3.54 1.90
N ILE A 22 -3.44 2.43 1.17
CA ILE A 22 -2.31 1.76 0.53
C ILE A 22 -2.73 1.48 -0.91
N THR A 23 -1.92 1.92 -1.87
CA THR A 23 -2.09 1.65 -3.29
C THR A 23 -1.03 0.66 -3.75
N ILE A 24 -1.47 -0.43 -4.36
CA ILE A 24 -0.63 -1.50 -4.92
C ILE A 24 -0.77 -1.43 -6.44
N THR A 25 0.34 -1.30 -7.16
CA THR A 25 0.39 -1.24 -8.62
C THR A 25 1.38 -2.28 -9.15
N GLU A 26 0.94 -3.10 -10.11
CA GLU A 26 1.80 -4.04 -10.82
C GLU A 26 2.45 -3.34 -12.01
N GLU A 27 3.77 -3.13 -11.93
CA GLU A 27 4.55 -2.43 -12.95
C GLU A 27 4.53 -3.20 -14.28
N GLY A 28 4.22 -2.49 -15.36
CA GLY A 28 4.10 -3.07 -16.70
C GLY A 28 2.72 -3.67 -17.01
N PHE A 29 1.79 -3.68 -16.06
CA PHE A 29 0.42 -4.16 -16.23
C PHE A 29 -0.60 -3.10 -15.79
N PRO A 30 -1.83 -3.12 -16.32
CA PRO A 30 -2.89 -2.18 -15.91
C PRO A 30 -3.55 -2.60 -14.59
N HIS A 31 -2.80 -3.21 -13.67
CA HIS A 31 -3.30 -3.70 -12.41
C HIS A 31 -2.94 -2.74 -11.27
N THR A 32 -3.97 -2.18 -10.65
CA THR A 32 -3.86 -1.31 -9.48
C THR A 32 -4.97 -1.63 -8.50
N ALA A 33 -4.70 -1.48 -7.21
CA ALA A 33 -5.70 -1.60 -6.16
C ALA A 33 -5.42 -0.60 -5.04
N THR A 34 -6.48 -0.05 -4.46
CA THR A 34 -6.40 0.76 -3.24
C THR A 34 -7.10 0.03 -2.12
N LEU A 35 -6.42 -0.10 -0.98
CA LEU A 35 -6.92 -0.74 0.22
C LEU A 35 -6.88 0.24 1.39
N ASP A 36 -7.80 0.08 2.33
CA ASP A 36 -7.71 0.76 3.62
C ASP A 36 -6.71 0.08 4.57
N ASN A 37 -6.52 0.69 5.74
CA ASN A 37 -5.64 0.18 6.80
C ASN A 37 -6.11 -1.13 7.46
N GLN A 38 -7.28 -1.65 7.11
CA GLN A 38 -7.80 -2.94 7.57
C GLN A 38 -7.70 -4.01 6.47
N GLY A 39 -7.20 -3.65 5.29
CA GLY A 39 -7.08 -4.55 4.14
C GLY A 39 -8.37 -4.69 3.34
N ASN A 40 -9.38 -3.84 3.57
CA ASN A 40 -10.56 -3.82 2.71
C ASN A 40 -10.18 -3.15 1.39
N ILE A 41 -10.54 -3.80 0.29
CA ILE A 41 -10.31 -3.29 -1.06
C ILE A 41 -11.36 -2.20 -1.36
N LEU A 42 -10.89 -0.96 -1.55
CA LEU A 42 -11.72 0.19 -1.92
C LEU A 42 -11.92 0.26 -3.44
N SER A 43 -10.88 -0.06 -4.21
CA SER A 43 -10.89 -0.15 -5.67
C SER A 43 -9.85 -1.16 -6.15
N SER A 44 -10.11 -1.84 -7.28
CA SER A 44 -9.15 -2.79 -7.85
C SER A 44 -9.42 -3.08 -9.33
N THR A 45 -8.35 -3.19 -10.13
CA THR A 45 -8.37 -3.69 -11.50
C THR A 45 -7.77 -5.10 -11.66
N PHE A 46 -7.31 -5.73 -10.56
CA PHE A 46 -6.72 -7.09 -10.55
C PHE A 46 -7.71 -8.23 -10.83
N GLY A 47 -9.00 -7.92 -11.06
CA GLY A 47 -10.06 -8.92 -11.24
C GLY A 47 -10.33 -9.76 -9.98
N LYS A 48 -11.23 -10.75 -10.08
CA LYS A 48 -11.61 -11.59 -8.93
C LYS A 48 -10.46 -12.48 -8.45
N ASP A 49 -9.67 -13.02 -9.38
CA ASP A 49 -8.57 -13.95 -9.06
C ASP A 49 -7.42 -13.24 -8.34
N GLY A 50 -7.22 -11.95 -8.61
CA GLY A 50 -6.19 -11.16 -7.95
C GLY A 50 -6.54 -10.70 -6.53
N ILE A 51 -7.78 -10.90 -6.06
CA ILE A 51 -8.15 -10.57 -4.65
C ILE A 51 -7.28 -11.36 -3.66
N SER A 52 -7.03 -12.64 -3.94
CA SER A 52 -6.17 -13.48 -3.09
C SER A 52 -4.74 -12.95 -3.02
N PHE A 53 -4.21 -12.46 -4.14
CA PHE A 53 -2.90 -11.80 -4.19
C PHE A 53 -2.90 -10.52 -3.36
N LEU A 54 -3.90 -9.65 -3.54
CA LEU A 54 -3.99 -8.38 -2.81
C LEU A 54 -4.06 -8.60 -1.30
N ASN A 55 -4.89 -9.53 -0.83
CA ASN A 55 -5.01 -9.85 0.60
C ASN A 55 -3.70 -10.41 1.17
N TYR A 56 -3.05 -11.33 0.44
CA TYR A 56 -1.76 -11.88 0.83
C TYR A 56 -0.67 -10.80 0.88
N TYR A 57 -0.59 -9.98 -0.16
CA TYR A 57 0.42 -8.94 -0.28
C TYR A 57 0.23 -7.87 0.81
N TRP A 58 -1.00 -7.39 1.02
CA TRP A 58 -1.34 -6.47 2.09
C TRP A 58 -0.87 -6.99 3.46
N GLY A 59 -1.18 -8.25 3.78
CA GLY A 59 -0.76 -8.86 5.05
C GLY A 59 0.76 -8.93 5.23
N LYS A 60 1.50 -9.05 4.13
CA LYS A 60 2.97 -9.05 4.15
C LYS A 60 3.55 -7.65 4.40
N ILE A 61 2.95 -6.60 3.86
CA ILE A 61 3.54 -5.24 3.84
C ILE A 61 3.04 -4.35 4.98
N MET A 62 1.84 -4.62 5.51
CA MET A 62 1.19 -3.77 6.50
C MET A 62 2.01 -3.59 7.80
N PRO A 63 2.71 -4.61 8.35
CA PRO A 63 3.56 -4.41 9.51
C PRO A 63 4.66 -3.36 9.26
N MET A 64 5.35 -3.46 8.12
CA MET A 64 6.40 -2.51 7.74
C MET A 64 5.85 -1.09 7.56
N ILE A 65 4.70 -0.96 6.87
CA ILE A 65 4.05 0.35 6.68
C ILE A 65 3.63 0.97 8.02
N THR A 66 3.13 0.15 8.93
CA THR A 66 2.75 0.59 10.29
C THR A 66 3.96 1.12 11.05
N ASP A 67 5.08 0.41 11.01
CA ASP A 67 6.33 0.83 11.66
C ASP A 67 6.86 2.14 11.06
N LEU A 68 6.84 2.28 9.73
CA LEU A 68 7.27 3.51 9.04
C LEU A 68 6.39 4.70 9.44
N ARG A 69 5.06 4.55 9.42
CA ARG A 69 4.13 5.60 9.90
C ARG A 69 4.37 5.97 11.36
N ASN A 70 4.70 5.00 12.21
CA ASN A 70 5.01 5.26 13.61
C ASN A 70 6.32 6.04 13.78
N LEU A 71 7.34 5.75 12.96
CA LEU A 71 8.57 6.53 12.91
C LEU A 71 8.29 7.96 12.43
N ASP A 72 7.53 8.14 11.35
CA ASP A 72 7.18 9.46 10.84
C ASP A 72 6.47 10.31 11.91
N ARG A 73 5.56 9.71 12.69
CA ARG A 73 4.90 10.39 13.82
C ARG A 73 5.85 10.73 14.96
N GLN A 74 6.84 9.89 15.24
CA GLN A 74 7.85 10.18 16.27
C GLN A 74 8.72 11.36 15.86
N TYR A 75 9.17 11.41 14.61
CA TYR A 75 10.05 12.48 14.10
C TYR A 75 9.30 13.74 13.66
N ALA A 76 8.01 13.68 13.36
CA ALA A 76 7.19 14.86 13.12
C ALA A 76 6.87 15.64 14.42
N ASN A 77 6.97 14.98 15.58
CA ASN A 77 6.72 15.56 16.90
C ASN A 77 8.00 15.80 17.73
N ALA A 78 9.19 15.62 17.14
CA ALA A 78 10.49 15.87 17.74
C ALA A 78 11.03 17.26 17.36
#